data_AF-A0A8H6UFP4-F1
#
_entry.id   AF-A0A8H6UFP4-F1
#
_cell.length_a   1.000
_cell.length_b   1.000
_cell.length_c   1.000
_cell.angle_alpha   90.00
_cell.angle_beta   90.00
_cell.angle_gamma   90.00
#
_symmetry.space_group_name_H-M   'P 1'
#
loop_
_entity.id
_entity.type
_entity.pdbx_description
1 polymer ?
#
loop_
_entity_poly.entity_id
_entity_poly.type
_entity_poly.pdbx_seq_one_letter_code
_entity_poly.pdbx_strand_id
1 'polypeptide(L)'
;MRTRVHWLRYLQEAPLIVQSLNNHLKGNMGSAILSGLLDATRQTTDSNATASAKISWFIVSTKSAASAQRLRDEFQADESRVHIAHSQNLAAMQEADIVLLACKPYLAEEVLSEPGVREALAGKLVISIMAGQTPGDIEKYIYGDSPADEAEPRAIIVRAMPNVAARLRQSMTIIETNNKLSDDMADTLTWIFEQIGKVKFLSTDLFDIGSMLVGSSMAVLTVPLDGILDGCVAEGLRRADALEMAAQNLIGMAGLLREGVHPAILRESTNEAEVRKTVQDMKSLGFKGVILGYARESIAKADGNDNNRFQVEKSQQALREQAVEEWRQGNLRTLKMIGAGDFLGIKFTGAGPIAVDALSRGDPVPPPSIAQAIAEICQATASQNSRLWIDAEQQVFQPAIDAWTIDLMRRFNRNGKIVVYNTIQAYLKSSTQNVQRHLCLAQKEGWTLGIKLVRGAYIAHDIRSRIHDTKAETDNSYDYIVESLLSRKFPLDIGSDNGSVFPDVRLFVASHNAESVRKASTLYRQRIHKGQPTIPVEIGQLQGMADEVSCELLAENNSGQSETPKPGVFKCLAWGTTEECLHFLLRRAIENKSAMERTKDTALAMRREAWRRLGW
;
A
#
# COMPACT_ATOMS: atom_id res chain seq x y z
N MET A 1 -13.78 -29.41 -44.55
CA MET A 1 -12.47 -28.91 -45.04
C MET A 1 -11.59 -28.69 -43.82
N ARG A 2 -10.37 -29.24 -43.81
CA ARG A 2 -9.45 -29.18 -42.68
C ARG A 2 -8.59 -27.92 -42.82
N THR A 3 -8.75 -26.95 -41.91
CA THR A 3 -7.97 -25.71 -41.90
C THR A 3 -6.56 -26.00 -41.33
N ARG A 4 -5.52 -25.69 -42.11
CA ARG A 4 -4.09 -25.82 -41.81
C ARG A 4 -3.56 -24.48 -41.29
N VAL A 5 -2.83 -24.46 -40.18
CA VAL A 5 -2.26 -23.22 -39.62
C VAL A 5 -0.74 -23.24 -39.71
N HIS A 6 -0.17 -22.20 -40.35
CA HIS A 6 1.26 -21.96 -40.40
C HIS A 6 1.74 -21.13 -39.21
N TRP A 7 2.87 -21.53 -38.66
CA TRP A 7 3.62 -20.89 -37.59
C TRP A 7 4.98 -20.44 -38.11
N LEU A 8 5.26 -19.14 -38.05
CA LEU A 8 6.61 -18.61 -38.18
C LEU A 8 7.18 -18.31 -36.79
N ARG A 9 8.32 -18.91 -36.43
CA ARG A 9 8.99 -18.65 -35.15
C ARG A 9 10.49 -18.44 -35.31
N TYR A 10 11.05 -17.42 -34.65
CA TYR A 10 12.49 -17.37 -34.42
C TYR A 10 12.92 -17.04 -32.99
N LEU A 11 13.90 -17.81 -32.51
CA LEU A 11 14.54 -17.79 -31.19
C LEU A 11 15.95 -17.21 -31.32
N GLN A 12 16.25 -16.12 -30.61
CA GLN A 12 17.44 -15.95 -29.76
C GLN A 12 17.33 -14.64 -28.96
N GLU A 13 18.12 -14.53 -27.90
CA GLU A 13 18.02 -13.66 -26.72
C GLU A 13 17.76 -12.16 -26.99
N ALA A 14 17.14 -11.49 -26.02
CA ALA A 14 17.07 -10.03 -25.96
C ALA A 14 18.06 -9.54 -24.90
N PRO A 15 18.88 -8.52 -25.18
CA PRO A 15 19.36 -7.64 -24.13
C PRO A 15 18.28 -6.58 -23.89
N LEU A 16 17.74 -6.51 -22.67
CA LEU A 16 17.77 -5.30 -21.83
C LEU A 16 17.09 -5.58 -20.48
N ILE A 17 17.93 -5.57 -19.44
CA ILE A 17 17.67 -5.25 -18.03
C ILE A 17 16.64 -6.13 -17.28
N VAL A 18 16.92 -7.44 -17.16
CA VAL A 18 16.86 -8.20 -15.88
C VAL A 18 17.78 -9.42 -16.07
N GLN A 19 19.08 -9.23 -15.84
CA GLN A 19 20.09 -10.28 -16.01
C GLN A 19 20.47 -10.93 -14.66
N SER A 20 19.50 -11.22 -13.78
CA SER A 20 19.81 -11.86 -12.49
C SER A 20 18.81 -12.90 -11.94
N LEU A 21 17.76 -13.31 -12.66
CA LEU A 21 16.82 -14.31 -12.13
C LEU A 21 16.61 -15.50 -13.07
N ASN A 22 17.42 -16.54 -12.80
CA ASN A 22 17.20 -17.97 -12.97
C ASN A 22 16.82 -18.56 -14.35
N ASN A 23 17.61 -19.57 -14.71
CA ASN A 23 17.51 -20.53 -15.82
C ASN A 23 16.18 -21.32 -15.97
N HIS A 24 15.08 -20.92 -15.33
CA HIS A 24 13.81 -21.67 -15.26
C HIS A 24 12.68 -21.12 -16.13
N LEU A 25 12.84 -19.95 -16.76
CA LEU A 25 11.82 -19.33 -17.63
C LEU A 25 12.08 -19.58 -19.13
N LYS A 26 12.62 -20.74 -19.52
CA LYS A 26 12.82 -21.11 -20.93
C LYS A 26 11.49 -21.46 -21.59
N GLY A 27 10.92 -20.56 -22.39
CA GLY A 27 9.75 -20.84 -23.23
C GLY A 27 9.22 -19.56 -23.85
N ASN A 28 9.23 -19.46 -25.17
CA ASN A 28 8.77 -18.28 -25.88
C ASN A 28 7.30 -18.44 -26.31
N MET A 29 6.62 -17.32 -26.58
CA MET A 29 5.19 -17.22 -26.89
C MET A 29 4.69 -18.26 -27.91
N GLY A 30 5.44 -18.53 -28.97
CA GLY A 30 5.00 -19.46 -30.01
C GLY A 30 4.86 -20.92 -29.55
N SER A 31 5.73 -21.41 -28.65
CA SER A 31 5.54 -22.77 -28.06
C SER A 31 4.32 -22.77 -27.18
N ALA A 32 4.08 -21.70 -26.41
CA ALA A 32 2.99 -21.64 -25.45
C ALA A 32 1.64 -21.80 -26.14
N ILE A 33 1.47 -21.08 -27.25
CA ILE A 33 0.27 -21.15 -28.08
C ILE A 33 0.18 -22.51 -28.79
N LEU A 34 1.25 -22.96 -29.47
CA LEU A 34 1.23 -24.26 -30.16
C LEU A 34 0.87 -25.40 -29.19
N SER A 35 1.48 -25.41 -28.00
CA SER A 35 1.15 -26.37 -26.94
C SER A 35 -0.34 -26.31 -26.55
N GLY A 36 -0.92 -25.11 -26.42
CA GLY A 36 -2.36 -24.97 -26.10
C GLY A 36 -3.27 -25.53 -27.18
N LEU A 37 -2.93 -25.26 -28.43
CA LEU A 37 -3.67 -25.78 -29.59
C LEU A 37 -3.55 -27.31 -29.70
N LEU A 38 -2.37 -27.87 -29.42
CA LEU A 38 -2.15 -29.32 -29.42
C LEU A 38 -2.93 -30.02 -28.31
N ASP A 39 -2.96 -29.45 -27.10
CA ASP A 39 -3.75 -29.99 -26.00
C ASP A 39 -5.27 -29.99 -26.34
N ALA A 40 -5.77 -28.89 -26.91
CA ALA A 40 -7.17 -28.78 -27.34
C ALA A 40 -7.55 -29.83 -28.40
N THR A 41 -6.62 -30.13 -29.31
CA THR A 41 -6.84 -31.15 -30.35
C THR A 41 -6.67 -32.59 -29.84
N ARG A 42 -6.02 -32.83 -28.68
CA ARG A 42 -5.98 -34.15 -28.02
C ARG A 42 -7.32 -34.48 -27.32
N GLN A 43 -7.97 -33.48 -26.72
CA GLN A 43 -9.21 -33.71 -25.96
C GLN A 43 -10.42 -34.09 -26.84
N THR A 44 -10.40 -33.70 -28.12
CA THR A 44 -11.47 -34.01 -29.09
C THR A 44 -11.42 -35.44 -29.62
N THR A 45 -10.33 -36.19 -29.41
CA THR A 45 -10.24 -37.60 -29.80
C THR A 45 -10.78 -38.58 -28.75
N ASP A 46 -10.96 -38.17 -27.49
CA ASP A 46 -11.20 -39.09 -26.36
C ASP A 46 -12.62 -39.06 -25.76
N SER A 47 -13.55 -38.18 -26.18
CA SER A 47 -14.93 -38.23 -25.66
C SER A 47 -15.96 -37.48 -26.53
N ASN A 48 -17.24 -37.87 -26.40
CA ASN A 48 -18.45 -37.32 -27.03
C ASN A 48 -18.64 -35.80 -26.86
N ALA A 49 -17.78 -34.98 -27.47
CA ALA A 49 -17.92 -33.53 -27.53
C ALA A 49 -18.27 -33.10 -28.96
N THR A 50 -19.44 -32.51 -29.14
CA THR A 50 -20.04 -32.00 -30.39
C THR A 50 -19.31 -30.80 -31.03
N ALA A 51 -18.05 -30.53 -30.69
CA ALA A 51 -17.24 -29.49 -31.29
C ALA A 51 -15.99 -30.10 -31.95
N SER A 52 -16.08 -30.41 -33.25
CA SER A 52 -14.92 -30.76 -34.06
C SER A 52 -13.87 -29.66 -33.94
N ALA A 53 -12.62 -30.00 -33.62
CA ALA A 53 -11.53 -29.03 -33.58
C ALA A 53 -11.47 -28.24 -34.90
N LYS A 54 -11.50 -26.89 -34.82
CA LYS A 54 -11.49 -26.01 -36.01
C LYS A 54 -10.20 -26.15 -36.82
N ILE A 55 -9.10 -26.49 -36.15
CA ILE A 55 -7.75 -26.66 -36.72
C ILE A 55 -7.20 -28.01 -36.24
N SER A 56 -6.64 -28.80 -37.15
CA SER A 56 -6.15 -30.16 -36.83
C SER A 56 -4.69 -30.43 -37.25
N TRP A 57 -4.04 -29.48 -37.93
CA TRP A 57 -2.69 -29.64 -38.45
C TRP A 57 -1.90 -28.33 -38.33
N PHE A 58 -0.66 -28.43 -37.85
CA PHE A 58 0.21 -27.29 -37.59
C PHE A 58 1.53 -27.44 -38.33
N ILE A 59 2.03 -26.34 -38.87
CA ILE A 59 3.34 -26.30 -39.52
C ILE A 59 4.16 -25.21 -38.86
N VAL A 60 5.35 -25.51 -38.36
CA VAL A 60 6.25 -24.58 -37.68
C VAL A 60 7.54 -24.42 -38.46
N SER A 61 7.80 -23.22 -38.98
CA SER A 61 9.06 -22.85 -39.60
C SER A 61 9.93 -22.04 -38.63
N THR A 62 11.21 -22.41 -38.55
CA THR A 62 12.25 -21.66 -37.80
C THR A 62 13.44 -21.32 -38.67
N LYS A 63 14.14 -20.19 -38.51
CA LYS A 63 15.35 -19.86 -39.29
C LYS A 63 16.62 -20.70 -38.95
N SER A 64 16.61 -21.66 -38.02
CA SER A 64 17.81 -22.45 -37.63
C SER A 64 17.47 -23.89 -37.29
N ALA A 65 18.30 -24.80 -37.81
CA ALA A 65 18.19 -26.23 -37.56
C ALA A 65 18.21 -26.59 -36.06
N ALA A 66 19.00 -25.89 -35.23
CA ALA A 66 19.03 -26.12 -33.78
C ALA A 66 17.69 -25.79 -33.10
N SER A 67 16.97 -24.78 -33.56
CA SER A 67 15.66 -24.44 -33.02
C SER A 67 14.60 -25.43 -33.47
N ALA A 68 14.64 -25.87 -34.73
CA ALA A 68 13.78 -26.92 -35.25
C ALA A 68 14.00 -28.24 -34.48
N GLN A 69 15.24 -28.62 -34.20
CA GLN A 69 15.52 -29.85 -33.45
C GLN A 69 14.94 -29.80 -32.04
N ARG A 70 15.18 -28.71 -31.30
CA ARG A 70 14.59 -28.54 -29.95
C ARG A 70 13.07 -28.66 -29.95
N LEU A 71 12.39 -28.15 -30.98
CA LEU A 71 10.95 -28.23 -31.08
C LEU A 71 10.45 -29.63 -31.45
N ARG A 72 11.19 -30.37 -32.28
CA ARG A 72 10.90 -31.78 -32.53
C ARG A 72 11.01 -32.59 -31.25
N ASP A 73 12.03 -32.33 -30.45
CA ASP A 73 12.21 -32.99 -29.15
C ASP A 73 11.06 -32.60 -28.18
N GLU A 74 10.68 -31.31 -28.13
CA GLU A 74 9.60 -30.80 -27.25
C GLU A 74 8.20 -31.33 -27.63
N PHE A 75 7.92 -31.49 -28.94
CA PHE A 75 6.60 -31.88 -29.47
C PHE A 75 6.60 -33.27 -30.12
N GLN A 76 7.52 -34.15 -29.74
CA GLN A 76 7.68 -35.49 -30.33
C GLN A 76 6.38 -36.32 -30.25
N ALA A 77 5.62 -36.18 -29.17
CA ALA A 77 4.33 -36.86 -28.99
C ALA A 77 3.26 -36.44 -30.00
N ASP A 78 3.45 -35.32 -30.70
CA ASP A 78 2.50 -34.75 -31.66
C ASP A 78 3.05 -34.73 -33.10
N GLU A 79 4.09 -35.53 -33.42
CA GLU A 79 4.68 -35.61 -34.78
C GLU A 79 3.65 -35.90 -35.88
N SER A 80 2.55 -36.60 -35.55
CA SER A 80 1.45 -36.89 -36.47
C SER A 80 0.51 -35.69 -36.72
N ARG A 81 0.75 -34.53 -36.10
CA ARG A 81 -0.08 -33.32 -36.18
C ARG A 81 0.72 -32.04 -36.34
N VAL A 82 2.04 -32.08 -36.15
CA VAL A 82 2.94 -30.93 -36.28
C VAL A 82 4.07 -31.25 -37.25
N HIS A 83 4.21 -30.44 -38.30
CA HIS A 83 5.40 -30.45 -39.14
C HIS A 83 6.38 -29.35 -38.68
N ILE A 84 7.64 -29.69 -38.43
CA ILE A 84 8.65 -28.74 -37.96
C ILE A 84 9.78 -28.62 -38.99
N ALA A 85 9.84 -27.47 -39.63
CA ALA A 85 10.76 -27.11 -40.69
C ALA A 85 11.76 -26.02 -40.26
N HIS A 86 12.81 -25.84 -41.05
CA HIS A 86 13.69 -24.68 -40.92
C HIS A 86 13.95 -23.98 -42.25
N SER A 87 14.07 -22.64 -42.22
CA SER A 87 14.35 -21.79 -43.39
C SER A 87 13.42 -22.07 -44.59
N GLN A 88 12.18 -22.43 -44.31
CA GLN A 88 11.16 -22.82 -45.30
C GLN A 88 9.88 -22.00 -45.10
N ASN A 89 10.03 -20.70 -44.83
CA ASN A 89 8.91 -19.81 -44.53
C ASN A 89 7.91 -19.76 -45.68
N LEU A 90 8.39 -19.57 -46.92
CA LEU A 90 7.55 -19.50 -48.11
C LEU A 90 6.71 -20.75 -48.35
N ALA A 91 7.37 -21.92 -48.42
CA ALA A 91 6.69 -23.21 -48.65
C ALA A 91 5.57 -23.44 -47.64
N ALA A 92 5.85 -23.06 -46.41
CA ALA A 92 4.98 -23.36 -45.32
C ALA A 92 3.85 -22.30 -45.17
N MET A 93 4.08 -21.05 -45.57
CA MET A 93 3.01 -20.07 -45.84
C MET A 93 2.10 -20.51 -46.99
N GLN A 94 2.63 -21.13 -48.05
CA GLN A 94 1.83 -21.62 -49.18
C GLN A 94 0.88 -22.73 -48.75
N GLU A 95 1.34 -23.67 -47.91
CA GLU A 95 0.57 -24.82 -47.45
C GLU A 95 -0.55 -24.52 -46.45
N ALA A 96 -0.51 -23.36 -45.79
CA ALA A 96 -1.46 -23.04 -44.74
C ALA A 96 -2.60 -22.13 -45.16
N ASP A 97 -3.70 -22.23 -44.42
CA ASP A 97 -4.89 -21.42 -44.59
C ASP A 97 -4.86 -20.17 -43.67
N ILE A 98 -4.22 -20.29 -42.50
CA ILE A 98 -4.02 -19.18 -41.54
C ILE A 98 -2.54 -19.09 -41.21
N VAL A 99 -1.99 -17.88 -41.19
CA VAL A 99 -0.57 -17.63 -40.88
C VAL A 99 -0.46 -16.84 -39.59
N LEU A 100 0.29 -17.36 -38.62
CA LEU A 100 0.62 -16.66 -37.39
C LEU A 100 2.08 -16.19 -37.42
N LEU A 101 2.27 -14.87 -37.39
CA LEU A 101 3.55 -14.19 -37.35
C LEU A 101 4.00 -14.02 -35.89
N ALA A 102 4.91 -14.89 -35.46
CA ALA A 102 5.49 -14.92 -34.13
C ALA A 102 7.02 -14.77 -34.16
N CYS A 103 7.53 -13.85 -34.99
CA CYS A 103 8.94 -13.47 -35.03
C CYS A 103 9.19 -12.13 -34.30
N LYS A 104 10.46 -11.75 -34.15
CA LYS A 104 10.79 -10.44 -33.60
C LYS A 104 10.47 -9.34 -34.63
N PRO A 105 9.99 -8.16 -34.22
CA PRO A 105 9.57 -7.09 -35.14
C PRO A 105 10.60 -6.71 -36.20
N TYR A 106 11.90 -6.70 -35.87
CA TYR A 106 12.97 -6.34 -36.81
C TYR A 106 13.23 -7.40 -37.90
N LEU A 107 12.71 -8.63 -37.75
CA LEU A 107 12.80 -9.68 -38.76
C LEU A 107 11.59 -9.69 -39.71
N ALA A 108 10.55 -8.92 -39.39
CA ALA A 108 9.29 -8.95 -40.15
C ALA A 108 9.53 -8.58 -41.62
N GLU A 109 10.30 -7.52 -41.87
CA GLU A 109 10.62 -7.06 -43.22
C GLU A 109 11.41 -8.12 -44.02
N GLU A 110 12.49 -8.68 -43.46
CA GLU A 110 13.30 -9.75 -44.09
C GLU A 110 12.42 -10.94 -44.53
N VAL A 111 11.45 -11.32 -43.69
CA VAL A 111 10.59 -12.48 -43.93
C VAL A 111 9.45 -12.18 -44.91
N LEU A 112 8.81 -11.02 -44.76
CA LEU A 112 7.59 -10.70 -45.50
C LEU A 112 7.87 -10.14 -46.90
N SER A 113 9.08 -9.62 -47.13
CA SER A 113 9.54 -9.15 -48.45
C SER A 113 10.19 -10.25 -49.30
N GLU A 114 10.27 -11.49 -48.80
CA GLU A 114 10.81 -12.63 -49.55
C GLU A 114 9.97 -12.88 -50.83
N PRO A 115 10.61 -13.09 -52.01
CA PRO A 115 9.89 -13.36 -53.26
C PRO A 115 8.91 -14.54 -53.13
N GLY A 116 7.67 -14.37 -53.59
CA GLY A 116 6.62 -15.39 -53.49
C GLY A 116 5.71 -15.28 -52.26
N VAL A 117 6.10 -14.49 -51.24
CA VAL A 117 5.30 -14.34 -50.01
C VAL A 117 3.99 -13.60 -50.26
N ARG A 118 4.01 -12.58 -51.14
CA ARG A 118 2.82 -11.83 -51.55
C ARG A 118 1.71 -12.77 -52.06
N GLU A 119 2.07 -13.66 -52.98
CA GLU A 119 1.17 -14.63 -53.58
C GLU A 119 0.76 -15.71 -52.57
N ALA A 120 1.69 -16.14 -51.71
CA ALA A 120 1.43 -17.15 -50.68
C ALA A 120 0.43 -16.68 -49.61
N LEU A 121 0.36 -15.38 -49.33
CA LEU A 121 -0.52 -14.78 -48.31
C LEU A 121 -1.83 -14.23 -48.88
N ALA A 122 -1.99 -14.22 -50.19
CA ALA A 122 -3.17 -13.67 -50.86
C ALA A 122 -4.49 -14.28 -50.34
N GLY A 123 -5.40 -13.44 -49.85
CA GLY A 123 -6.69 -13.84 -49.28
C GLY A 123 -6.65 -14.58 -47.94
N LYS A 124 -5.47 -14.80 -47.34
CA LYS A 124 -5.33 -15.56 -46.09
C LYS A 124 -5.46 -14.66 -44.86
N LEU A 125 -5.86 -15.28 -43.74
CA LEU A 125 -5.82 -14.63 -42.44
C LEU A 125 -4.40 -14.64 -41.89
N VAL A 126 -3.83 -13.45 -41.69
CA VAL A 126 -2.49 -13.23 -41.15
C VAL A 126 -2.61 -12.62 -39.75
N ILE A 127 -2.31 -13.41 -38.74
CA ILE A 127 -2.36 -13.01 -37.34
C ILE A 127 -0.95 -12.57 -36.92
N SER A 128 -0.79 -11.33 -36.49
CA SER A 128 0.48 -10.82 -35.96
C SER A 128 0.45 -10.73 -34.45
N ILE A 129 1.43 -11.36 -33.79
CA ILE A 129 1.69 -11.16 -32.35
C ILE A 129 2.95 -10.34 -32.08
N MET A 130 3.42 -9.63 -33.10
CA MET A 130 4.64 -8.83 -33.03
C MET A 130 4.34 -7.50 -32.33
N ALA A 131 5.09 -7.21 -31.26
CA ALA A 131 4.96 -5.95 -30.55
C ALA A 131 5.37 -4.76 -31.43
N GLY A 132 4.55 -3.71 -31.45
CA GLY A 132 4.86 -2.43 -32.11
C GLY A 132 4.76 -2.42 -33.64
N GLN A 133 4.23 -3.48 -34.26
CA GLN A 133 3.99 -3.54 -35.70
C GLN A 133 2.49 -3.37 -35.99
N THR A 134 2.11 -2.35 -36.76
CA THR A 134 0.72 -2.12 -37.16
C THR A 134 0.34 -3.01 -38.35
N PRO A 135 -0.96 -3.25 -38.63
CA PRO A 135 -1.38 -3.90 -39.85
C PRO A 135 -0.84 -3.19 -41.10
N GLY A 136 -0.76 -1.85 -41.07
CA GLY A 136 -0.21 -1.05 -42.18
C GLY A 136 1.28 -1.31 -42.42
N ASP A 137 2.08 -1.47 -41.37
CA ASP A 137 3.49 -1.82 -41.50
C ASP A 137 3.66 -3.20 -42.16
N ILE A 138 2.85 -4.16 -41.74
CA ILE A 138 2.83 -5.52 -42.29
C ILE A 138 2.36 -5.51 -43.75
N GLU A 139 1.31 -4.76 -44.08
CA GLU A 139 0.86 -4.57 -45.47
C GLU A 139 1.99 -3.96 -46.32
N LYS A 140 2.71 -2.98 -45.79
CA LYS A 140 3.85 -2.36 -46.47
C LYS A 140 4.99 -3.35 -46.73
N TYR A 141 5.32 -4.24 -45.79
CA TYR A 141 6.35 -5.25 -46.00
C TYR A 141 6.00 -6.27 -47.09
N ILE A 142 4.71 -6.59 -47.24
CA ILE A 142 4.24 -7.59 -48.22
C ILE A 142 4.06 -6.98 -49.62
N TYR A 143 3.50 -5.77 -49.70
CA TYR A 143 3.06 -5.17 -50.96
C TYR A 143 3.92 -3.98 -51.42
N GLY A 144 4.81 -3.47 -50.57
CA GLY A 144 5.55 -2.23 -50.81
C GLY A 144 4.61 -1.03 -50.98
N ASP A 145 4.99 -0.10 -51.85
CA ASP A 145 4.15 1.05 -52.22
C ASP A 145 3.14 0.71 -53.34
N SER A 146 2.92 -0.58 -53.64
CA SER A 146 1.98 -0.99 -54.70
C SER A 146 0.54 -0.59 -54.31
N PRO A 147 -0.17 0.17 -55.17
CA PRO A 147 -1.56 0.53 -54.90
C PRO A 147 -2.44 -0.72 -54.74
N ALA A 148 -3.49 -0.62 -53.94
CA ALA A 148 -4.47 -1.68 -53.79
C ALA A 148 -5.27 -1.79 -55.10
N ASP A 149 -4.87 -2.73 -55.95
CA ASP A 149 -5.66 -3.10 -57.13
C ASP A 149 -6.91 -3.83 -56.63
N GLU A 150 -8.11 -3.37 -57.03
CA GLU A 150 -9.39 -3.93 -56.55
C GLU A 150 -9.59 -5.41 -56.92
N ALA A 151 -8.82 -5.92 -57.88
CA ALA A 151 -8.91 -7.29 -58.39
C ALA A 151 -7.98 -8.31 -57.67
N GLU A 152 -7.01 -7.87 -56.86
CA GLU A 152 -6.06 -8.79 -56.22
C GLU A 152 -6.45 -9.09 -54.76
N PRO A 153 -6.66 -10.38 -54.39
CA PRO A 153 -7.03 -10.74 -53.03
C PRO A 153 -5.86 -10.49 -52.06
N ARG A 154 -5.93 -9.43 -51.26
CA ARG A 154 -4.94 -9.12 -50.22
C ARG A 154 -5.13 -9.97 -48.97
N ALA A 155 -4.04 -10.12 -48.20
CA ALA A 155 -4.06 -10.75 -46.89
C ALA A 155 -4.93 -9.95 -45.91
N ILE A 156 -5.62 -10.66 -45.01
CA ILE A 156 -6.40 -10.08 -43.93
C ILE A 156 -5.52 -10.07 -42.69
N ILE A 157 -4.95 -8.92 -42.36
CA ILE A 157 -3.99 -8.79 -41.26
C ILE A 157 -4.70 -8.36 -39.98
N VAL A 158 -4.44 -9.09 -38.89
CA VAL A 158 -5.03 -8.84 -37.56
C VAL A 158 -3.93 -8.85 -36.51
N ARG A 159 -3.91 -7.85 -35.64
CA ARG A 159 -3.03 -7.86 -34.46
C ARG A 159 -3.68 -8.64 -33.32
N ALA A 160 -2.88 -9.46 -32.65
CA ALA A 160 -3.23 -10.11 -31.40
C ALA A 160 -2.07 -9.97 -30.42
N MET A 161 -2.33 -9.57 -29.18
CA MET A 161 -1.27 -9.38 -28.17
C MET A 161 -1.55 -10.29 -26.96
N PRO A 162 -1.04 -11.53 -26.96
CA PRO A 162 -1.02 -12.37 -25.76
C PRO A 162 0.06 -11.89 -24.78
N ASN A 163 0.02 -12.37 -23.53
CA ASN A 163 1.06 -12.10 -22.54
C ASN A 163 1.78 -13.37 -22.08
N VAL A 164 2.83 -13.17 -21.28
CA VAL A 164 3.73 -14.26 -20.83
C VAL A 164 3.03 -15.34 -20.00
N ALA A 165 1.83 -15.09 -19.47
CA ALA A 165 1.03 -16.07 -18.74
C ALA A 165 0.36 -17.13 -19.67
N ALA A 166 0.53 -17.03 -20.99
CA ALA A 166 0.09 -18.05 -21.95
C ALA A 166 0.61 -19.45 -21.66
N ARG A 167 1.82 -19.57 -21.10
CA ARG A 167 2.42 -20.85 -20.68
C ARG A 167 1.65 -21.54 -19.55
N LEU A 168 0.89 -20.77 -18.78
CA LEU A 168 0.07 -21.23 -17.66
C LEU A 168 -1.40 -21.34 -18.03
N ARG A 169 -1.76 -21.15 -19.32
CA ARG A 169 -3.16 -21.05 -19.78
C ARG A 169 -3.94 -19.90 -19.13
N GLN A 170 -3.23 -18.86 -18.69
CA GLN A 170 -3.78 -17.70 -17.99
C GLN A 170 -3.49 -16.37 -18.71
N SER A 171 -3.21 -16.41 -20.01
CA SER A 171 -3.02 -15.20 -20.81
C SER A 171 -4.28 -14.33 -20.80
N MET A 172 -4.10 -13.01 -20.88
CA MET A 172 -5.08 -12.16 -21.52
C MET A 172 -4.55 -11.87 -22.92
N THR A 173 -5.36 -12.12 -23.95
CA THR A 173 -5.02 -11.79 -25.33
C THR A 173 -6.00 -10.75 -25.84
N ILE A 174 -5.48 -9.57 -26.17
CA ILE A 174 -6.28 -8.58 -26.90
C ILE A 174 -6.16 -8.81 -28.39
N ILE A 175 -7.25 -8.60 -29.13
CA ILE A 175 -7.31 -8.79 -30.58
C ILE A 175 -7.89 -7.52 -31.19
N GLU A 176 -7.24 -6.99 -32.21
CA GLU A 176 -7.68 -5.78 -32.90
C GLU A 176 -8.90 -6.09 -33.76
N THR A 177 -9.98 -5.35 -33.57
CA THR A 177 -11.13 -5.35 -34.48
C THR A 177 -10.81 -4.46 -35.68
N ASN A 178 -11.02 -4.97 -36.88
CA ASN A 178 -10.97 -4.18 -38.11
C ASN A 178 -12.18 -4.50 -39.00
N ASN A 179 -12.47 -3.65 -39.97
CA ASN A 179 -13.64 -3.81 -40.86
C ASN A 179 -13.50 -4.97 -41.85
N LYS A 180 -12.35 -5.66 -41.89
CA LYS A 180 -12.07 -6.80 -42.77
C LYS A 180 -12.31 -8.16 -42.08
N LEU A 181 -12.59 -8.17 -40.77
CA LEU A 181 -12.82 -9.36 -39.98
C LEU A 181 -14.27 -9.85 -40.11
N SER A 182 -14.45 -11.05 -40.65
CA SER A 182 -15.75 -11.75 -40.64
C SER A 182 -16.00 -12.46 -39.30
N ASP A 183 -17.26 -12.78 -39.01
CA ASP A 183 -17.64 -13.49 -37.78
C ASP A 183 -16.93 -14.85 -37.64
N ASP A 184 -16.79 -15.62 -38.72
CA ASP A 184 -16.08 -16.91 -38.68
C ASP A 184 -14.58 -16.76 -38.38
N MET A 185 -13.96 -15.67 -38.88
CA MET A 185 -12.57 -15.34 -38.54
C MET A 185 -12.44 -14.92 -37.09
N ALA A 186 -13.38 -14.12 -36.57
CA ALA A 186 -13.41 -13.72 -35.16
C ALA A 186 -13.59 -14.94 -34.23
N ASP A 187 -14.47 -15.88 -34.59
CA ASP A 187 -14.64 -17.14 -33.86
C ASP A 187 -13.37 -17.99 -33.90
N THR A 188 -12.67 -18.02 -35.03
CA THR A 188 -11.42 -18.75 -35.18
C THR A 188 -10.31 -18.14 -34.32
N LEU A 189 -10.20 -16.81 -34.31
CA LEU A 189 -9.27 -16.07 -33.45
C LEU A 189 -9.56 -16.30 -31.97
N THR A 190 -10.84 -16.25 -31.58
CA THR A 190 -11.30 -16.55 -30.23
C THR A 190 -10.89 -17.96 -29.83
N TRP A 191 -11.21 -18.96 -30.67
CA TRP A 191 -10.85 -20.35 -30.42
C TRP A 191 -9.34 -20.53 -30.24
N ILE A 192 -8.51 -19.90 -31.09
CA ILE A 192 -7.04 -20.01 -31.00
C ILE A 192 -6.52 -19.50 -29.66
N PHE A 193 -6.92 -18.29 -29.26
CA PHE A 193 -6.34 -17.61 -28.10
C PHE A 193 -7.00 -17.97 -26.77
N GLU A 194 -8.22 -18.53 -26.78
CA GLU A 194 -8.82 -19.11 -25.57
C GLU A 194 -8.09 -20.38 -25.11
N GLN A 195 -7.36 -21.07 -26.00
CA GLN A 195 -6.51 -22.21 -25.61
C GLN A 195 -5.32 -21.82 -24.71
N ILE A 196 -5.03 -20.54 -24.57
CA ILE A 196 -3.95 -20.03 -23.71
C ILE A 196 -4.43 -19.05 -22.64
N GLY A 197 -5.73 -18.78 -22.56
CA GLY A 197 -6.26 -17.81 -21.61
C GLY A 197 -7.60 -17.21 -22.04
N LYS A 198 -7.78 -15.91 -21.81
CA LYS A 198 -9.00 -15.16 -22.18
C LYS A 198 -8.73 -14.19 -23.31
N VAL A 199 -9.78 -13.90 -24.08
CA VAL A 199 -9.71 -13.02 -25.26
C VAL A 199 -10.54 -11.75 -25.03
N LYS A 200 -10.04 -10.62 -25.52
CA LYS A 200 -10.79 -9.36 -25.59
C LYS A 200 -10.56 -8.64 -26.91
N PHE A 201 -11.62 -8.35 -27.63
CA PHE A 201 -11.56 -7.54 -28.84
C PHE A 201 -11.53 -6.05 -28.50
N LEU A 202 -10.62 -5.30 -29.13
CA LEU A 202 -10.44 -3.85 -28.95
C LEU A 202 -10.40 -3.16 -30.32
N SER A 203 -10.94 -1.94 -30.39
CA SER A 203 -10.78 -1.09 -31.57
C SER A 203 -9.31 -0.69 -31.78
N THR A 204 -8.96 -0.35 -33.02
CA THR A 204 -7.60 0.11 -33.38
C THR A 204 -7.09 1.21 -32.46
N ASP A 205 -7.93 2.20 -32.13
CA ASP A 205 -7.56 3.33 -31.25
C ASP A 205 -7.25 2.91 -29.80
N LEU A 206 -7.80 1.78 -29.34
CA LEU A 206 -7.61 1.26 -27.98
C LEU A 206 -6.54 0.17 -27.91
N PHE A 207 -6.08 -0.37 -29.05
CA PHE A 207 -5.22 -1.54 -29.08
C PHE A 207 -3.87 -1.29 -28.40
N ASP A 208 -3.25 -0.13 -28.63
CA ASP A 208 -1.93 0.17 -28.06
C ASP A 208 -2.02 0.41 -26.54
N ILE A 209 -3.10 1.06 -26.07
CA ILE A 209 -3.41 1.22 -24.64
C ILE A 209 -3.65 -0.15 -23.99
N GLY A 210 -4.43 -1.01 -24.65
CA GLY A 210 -4.67 -2.37 -24.21
C GLY A 210 -3.38 -3.21 -24.17
N SER A 211 -2.49 -3.02 -25.14
CA SER A 211 -1.20 -3.71 -25.23
C SER A 211 -0.30 -3.35 -24.04
N MET A 212 -0.27 -2.08 -23.65
CA MET A 212 0.41 -1.64 -22.44
C MET A 212 -0.18 -2.32 -21.19
N LEU A 213 -1.51 -2.40 -21.09
CA LEU A 213 -2.18 -3.04 -19.95
C LEU A 213 -1.95 -4.55 -19.91
N VAL A 214 -1.89 -5.24 -21.04
CA VAL A 214 -1.75 -6.70 -21.09
C VAL A 214 -0.30 -7.16 -21.00
N GLY A 215 0.62 -6.44 -21.64
CA GLY A 215 2.04 -6.79 -21.72
C GLY A 215 2.87 -6.16 -20.62
N SER A 216 2.93 -4.82 -20.59
CA SER A 216 3.88 -4.08 -19.75
C SER A 216 3.48 -3.99 -18.29
N SER A 217 2.18 -4.01 -17.99
CA SER A 217 1.68 -3.87 -16.61
C SER A 217 2.22 -4.94 -15.66
N MET A 218 2.40 -6.18 -16.13
CA MET A 218 2.93 -7.27 -15.30
C MET A 218 4.33 -6.97 -14.78
N ALA A 219 5.20 -6.41 -15.63
CA ALA A 219 6.55 -6.01 -15.24
C ALA A 219 6.55 -4.78 -14.31
N VAL A 220 5.66 -3.82 -14.55
CA VAL A 220 5.53 -2.65 -13.67
C VAL A 220 5.07 -3.08 -12.27
N LEU A 221 4.18 -4.07 -12.17
CA LEU A 221 3.67 -4.57 -10.90
C LEU A 221 4.69 -5.42 -10.12
N THR A 222 5.78 -5.90 -10.75
CA THR A 222 6.81 -6.65 -10.00
C THR A 222 7.68 -5.75 -9.13
N VAL A 223 7.89 -4.49 -9.51
CA VAL A 223 8.69 -3.53 -8.71
C VAL A 223 8.12 -3.31 -7.30
N PRO A 224 6.83 -2.94 -7.12
CA PRO A 224 6.27 -2.81 -5.78
C PRO A 224 6.20 -4.15 -5.05
N LEU A 225 5.96 -5.26 -5.77
CA LEU A 225 5.98 -6.60 -5.18
C LEU A 225 7.36 -6.95 -4.60
N ASP A 226 8.44 -6.70 -5.34
CA ASP A 226 9.81 -6.90 -4.86
C ASP A 226 10.09 -6.03 -3.62
N GLY A 227 9.63 -4.78 -3.60
CA GLY A 227 9.73 -3.93 -2.40
C GLY A 227 9.02 -4.52 -1.18
N ILE A 228 7.84 -5.13 -1.36
CA ILE A 228 7.13 -5.83 -0.28
C ILE A 228 7.92 -7.06 0.17
N LEU A 229 8.44 -7.86 -0.76
CA LEU A 229 9.22 -9.05 -0.46
C LEU A 229 10.52 -8.72 0.27
N ASP A 230 11.25 -7.70 -0.18
CA ASP A 230 12.48 -7.23 0.46
C ASP A 230 12.21 -6.71 1.87
N GLY A 231 11.10 -5.99 2.06
CA GLY A 231 10.61 -5.62 3.39
C GLY A 231 10.38 -6.84 4.29
N CYS A 232 9.68 -7.86 3.80
CA CYS A 232 9.43 -9.09 4.57
C CYS A 232 10.72 -9.86 4.90
N VAL A 233 11.65 -9.94 3.95
CA VAL A 233 12.94 -10.63 4.13
C VAL A 233 13.82 -9.88 5.13
N ALA A 234 13.84 -8.55 5.09
CA ALA A 234 14.55 -7.72 6.06
C ALA A 234 14.03 -7.93 7.50
N GLU A 235 12.75 -8.29 7.64
CA GLU A 235 12.10 -8.63 8.91
C GLU A 235 12.25 -10.12 9.32
N GLY A 236 12.95 -10.92 8.52
CA GLY A 236 13.33 -12.29 8.87
C GLY A 236 12.50 -13.41 8.24
N LEU A 237 11.54 -13.10 7.34
CA LEU A 237 10.91 -14.15 6.53
C LEU A 237 11.92 -14.71 5.51
N ARG A 238 11.86 -16.03 5.26
CA ARG A 238 12.59 -16.60 4.12
C ARG A 238 11.97 -16.07 2.85
N ARG A 239 12.80 -15.67 1.87
CA ARG A 239 12.31 -15.11 0.59
C ARG A 239 11.32 -16.04 -0.12
N ALA A 240 11.54 -17.35 -0.02
CA ALA A 240 10.63 -18.36 -0.59
C ALA A 240 9.23 -18.29 0.03
N ASP A 241 9.13 -18.25 1.37
CA ASP A 241 7.84 -18.18 2.07
C ASP A 241 7.12 -16.86 1.77
N ALA A 242 7.85 -15.74 1.77
CA ALA A 242 7.29 -14.43 1.43
C ALA A 242 6.73 -14.40 0.00
N LEU A 243 7.44 -14.99 -0.95
CA LEU A 243 7.01 -15.10 -2.34
C LEU A 243 5.76 -15.96 -2.49
N GLU A 244 5.68 -17.09 -1.79
CA GLU A 244 4.51 -17.97 -1.79
C GLU A 244 3.27 -17.25 -1.25
N MET A 245 3.40 -16.59 -0.09
CA MET A 245 2.30 -15.83 0.52
C MET A 245 1.85 -14.68 -0.37
N ALA A 246 2.78 -13.94 -0.97
CA ALA A 246 2.46 -12.83 -1.85
C ALA A 246 1.78 -13.31 -3.14
N ALA A 247 2.24 -14.41 -3.73
CA ALA A 247 1.61 -15.02 -4.90
C ALA A 247 0.16 -15.44 -4.62
N GLN A 248 -0.09 -16.10 -3.49
CA GLN A 248 -1.44 -16.48 -3.09
C GLN A 248 -2.35 -15.26 -2.87
N ASN A 249 -1.82 -14.18 -2.30
CA ASN A 249 -2.57 -12.92 -2.11
C ASN A 249 -2.95 -12.29 -3.46
N LEU A 250 -2.03 -12.24 -4.42
CA LEU A 250 -2.30 -11.73 -5.77
C LEU A 250 -3.38 -12.56 -6.49
N ILE A 251 -3.42 -13.88 -6.29
CA ILE A 251 -4.49 -14.75 -6.80
C ILE A 251 -5.84 -14.37 -6.18
N GLY A 252 -5.89 -14.19 -4.85
CA GLY A 252 -7.11 -13.76 -4.16
C GLY A 252 -7.61 -12.39 -4.64
N MET A 253 -6.71 -11.42 -4.78
CA MET A 253 -7.03 -10.10 -5.31
C MET A 253 -7.57 -10.19 -6.74
N ALA A 254 -6.95 -10.99 -7.61
CA ALA A 254 -7.46 -11.21 -8.96
C ALA A 254 -8.86 -11.83 -8.97
N GLY A 255 -9.17 -12.73 -8.02
CA GLY A 255 -10.51 -13.27 -7.80
C GLY A 255 -11.54 -12.18 -7.48
N LEU A 256 -11.25 -11.33 -6.50
CA LEU A 256 -12.12 -10.22 -6.09
C LEU A 256 -12.37 -9.23 -7.22
N LEU A 257 -11.33 -8.87 -7.98
CA LEU A 257 -11.47 -7.97 -9.14
C LEU A 257 -12.40 -8.56 -10.22
N ARG A 258 -12.36 -9.89 -10.42
CA ARG A 258 -13.24 -10.58 -11.37
C ARG A 258 -14.70 -10.63 -10.92
N GLU A 259 -14.95 -10.60 -9.61
CA GLU A 259 -16.30 -10.47 -9.05
C GLU A 259 -16.84 -9.03 -9.14
N GLY A 260 -16.05 -8.10 -9.67
CA GLY A 260 -16.44 -6.70 -9.85
C GLY A 260 -16.10 -5.82 -8.64
N VAL A 261 -15.33 -6.32 -7.67
CA VAL A 261 -14.85 -5.49 -6.56
C VAL A 261 -13.88 -4.44 -7.13
N HIS A 262 -14.26 -3.18 -7.04
CA HIS A 262 -13.44 -2.09 -7.54
C HIS A 262 -12.15 -1.95 -6.70
N PRO A 263 -10.95 -1.71 -7.29
CA PRO A 263 -9.70 -1.58 -6.53
C PRO A 263 -9.74 -0.52 -5.42
N ALA A 264 -10.56 0.52 -5.57
CA ALA A 264 -10.77 1.53 -4.51
C ALA A 264 -11.37 0.91 -3.25
N ILE A 265 -12.30 -0.05 -3.36
CA ILE A 265 -12.90 -0.74 -2.21
C ILE A 265 -11.86 -1.57 -1.48
N LEU A 266 -10.94 -2.23 -2.20
CA LEU A 266 -9.84 -2.96 -1.58
C LEU A 266 -8.87 -2.01 -0.84
N ARG A 267 -8.63 -0.82 -1.39
CA ARG A 267 -7.84 0.24 -0.71
C ARG A 267 -8.58 0.83 0.50
N GLU A 268 -9.89 0.97 0.41
CA GLU A 268 -10.78 1.56 1.42
C GLU A 268 -11.31 0.53 2.43
N SER A 269 -10.92 -0.74 2.31
CA SER A 269 -11.44 -1.86 3.12
C SER A 269 -11.05 -1.85 4.61
N THR A 270 -10.66 -0.68 5.14
CA THR A 270 -10.79 -0.36 6.55
C THR A 270 -12.16 0.29 6.77
N ASN A 271 -13.22 -0.51 6.85
CA ASN A 271 -14.59 -0.02 6.87
C ASN A 271 -14.86 0.84 8.13
N GLU A 272 -15.35 2.07 7.99
CA GLU A 272 -15.69 2.92 9.14
C GLU A 272 -16.63 2.21 10.13
N ALA A 273 -17.51 1.35 9.61
CA ALA A 273 -18.41 0.53 10.42
C ALA A 273 -17.65 -0.50 11.26
N GLU A 274 -16.57 -1.09 10.73
CA GLU A 274 -15.71 -2.03 11.44
C GLU A 274 -14.87 -1.32 12.50
N VAL A 275 -14.36 -0.12 12.19
CA VAL A 275 -13.69 0.74 13.17
C VAL A 275 -14.66 1.08 14.30
N ARG A 276 -15.89 1.53 13.99
CA ARG A 276 -16.93 1.80 15.00
C ARG A 276 -17.24 0.59 15.85
N LYS A 277 -17.35 -0.60 15.24
CA LYS A 277 -17.56 -1.86 15.98
C LYS A 277 -16.39 -2.15 16.92
N THR A 278 -15.16 -2.05 16.43
CA THR A 278 -13.95 -2.25 17.26
C THR A 278 -13.91 -1.28 18.44
N VAL A 279 -14.28 -0.02 18.23
CA VAL A 279 -14.38 0.99 19.30
C VAL A 279 -15.44 0.60 20.34
N GLN A 280 -16.59 0.11 19.91
CA GLN A 280 -17.64 -0.39 20.81
C GLN A 280 -17.19 -1.62 21.59
N ASP A 281 -16.54 -2.57 20.92
CA ASP A 281 -16.01 -3.79 21.54
C ASP A 281 -14.97 -3.44 22.61
N MET A 282 -14.06 -2.49 22.36
CA MET A 282 -13.11 -2.01 23.36
C MET A 282 -13.82 -1.42 24.59
N LYS A 283 -14.85 -0.60 24.41
CA LYS A 283 -15.62 -0.05 25.55
C LYS A 283 -16.33 -1.16 26.33
N SER A 284 -16.84 -2.18 25.65
CA SER A 284 -17.48 -3.34 26.31
C SER A 284 -16.52 -4.14 27.20
N LEU A 285 -15.21 -4.10 26.91
CA LEU A 285 -14.16 -4.73 27.73
C LEU A 285 -13.82 -3.92 29.00
N GLY A 286 -14.43 -2.74 29.20
CA GLY A 286 -14.23 -1.90 30.38
C GLY A 286 -13.23 -0.75 30.18
N PHE A 287 -12.68 -0.57 28.96
CA PHE A 287 -11.90 0.61 28.64
C PHE A 287 -12.78 1.86 28.72
N LYS A 288 -12.25 2.94 29.33
CA LYS A 288 -12.97 4.22 29.47
C LYS A 288 -13.29 4.84 28.11
N GLY A 289 -12.40 4.64 27.14
CA GLY A 289 -12.57 5.09 25.77
C GLY A 289 -11.42 4.65 24.88
N VAL A 290 -11.40 5.21 23.68
CA VAL A 290 -10.37 4.94 22.68
C VAL A 290 -9.67 6.21 22.26
N ILE A 291 -8.54 6.03 21.60
CA ILE A 291 -7.93 7.05 20.78
C ILE A 291 -7.88 6.53 19.36
N LEU A 292 -8.40 7.30 18.42
CA LEU A 292 -8.40 6.94 17.00
C LEU A 292 -7.59 7.97 16.22
N GLY A 293 -6.48 7.54 15.63
CA GLY A 293 -5.66 8.36 14.74
C GLY A 293 -5.95 8.04 13.28
N TYR A 294 -6.11 9.07 12.47
CA TYR A 294 -6.05 8.92 11.01
C TYR A 294 -4.58 8.79 10.61
N ALA A 295 -4.21 7.70 9.94
CA ALA A 295 -2.82 7.31 9.75
C ALA A 295 -2.01 8.24 8.81
N ARG A 296 -2.71 9.00 7.93
CA ARG A 296 -2.11 9.87 6.91
C ARG A 296 -1.05 10.81 7.51
N GLU A 297 0.17 10.69 7.00
CA GLU A 297 1.33 11.52 7.36
C GLU A 297 2.29 11.68 6.16
N SER A 298 3.20 12.64 6.22
CA SER A 298 4.23 12.85 5.19
C SER A 298 5.59 13.05 5.84
N ILE A 299 6.63 12.41 5.30
CA ILE A 299 8.01 12.51 5.81
C ILE A 299 8.76 13.59 5.00
N ALA A 300 9.62 14.38 5.66
CA ALA A 300 10.56 15.25 4.96
C ALA A 300 11.48 14.41 4.05
N LYS A 301 11.58 14.77 2.76
CA LYS A 301 12.62 14.23 1.88
C LYS A 301 13.95 14.89 2.22
N ALA A 302 14.97 14.09 2.51
CA ALA A 302 16.35 14.52 2.38
C ALA A 302 16.70 14.49 0.88
N ASP A 303 17.19 15.61 0.38
CA ASP A 303 17.66 15.89 -0.99
C ASP A 303 16.65 16.59 -1.91
N GLY A 304 16.94 17.88 -2.10
CA GLY A 304 16.32 18.76 -3.08
C GLY A 304 17.10 18.77 -4.37
N ASN A 305 16.45 18.38 -5.46
CA ASN A 305 16.62 19.01 -6.76
C ASN A 305 15.47 18.56 -7.66
N ASP A 306 14.69 19.50 -8.18
CA ASP A 306 14.34 19.48 -9.60
C ASP A 306 13.68 20.79 -10.03
N ASN A 307 14.36 21.43 -10.98
CA ASN A 307 13.95 22.66 -11.64
C ASN A 307 13.09 22.32 -12.87
N ASN A 308 11.81 22.69 -12.85
CA ASN A 308 11.13 23.12 -14.08
C ASN A 308 9.89 23.97 -13.75
N ARG A 309 9.96 25.27 -14.05
CA ARG A 309 8.99 26.29 -13.65
C ARG A 309 8.37 26.97 -14.88
N PHE A 310 7.12 27.41 -14.70
CA PHE A 310 6.28 28.21 -15.61
C PHE A 310 5.34 27.44 -16.57
N GLN A 311 4.49 26.61 -15.96
CA GLN A 311 3.07 26.34 -16.31
C GLN A 311 2.45 25.34 -15.32
N VAL A 312 3.32 24.65 -14.57
CA VAL A 312 3.04 23.62 -13.54
C VAL A 312 2.65 24.20 -12.15
N GLU A 313 2.83 25.50 -11.90
CA GLU A 313 2.67 26.07 -10.55
C GLU A 313 1.22 26.18 -10.07
N LYS A 314 0.25 26.48 -10.95
CA LYS A 314 -1.17 26.57 -10.57
C LYS A 314 -1.78 25.20 -10.28
N SER A 315 -1.43 24.18 -11.07
CA SER A 315 -1.88 22.80 -10.82
C SER A 315 -1.24 22.24 -9.55
N GLN A 316 0.03 22.54 -9.28
CA GLN A 316 0.70 22.15 -8.04
C GLN A 316 0.10 22.83 -6.80
N GLN A 317 -0.22 24.13 -6.83
CA GLN A 317 -0.85 24.78 -5.67
C GLN A 317 -2.25 24.20 -5.40
N ALA A 318 -3.05 23.95 -6.43
CA ALA A 318 -4.37 23.34 -6.28
C ALA A 318 -4.29 21.93 -5.65
N LEU A 319 -3.34 21.11 -6.11
CA LEU A 319 -3.06 19.78 -5.53
C LEU A 319 -2.63 19.87 -4.06
N ARG A 320 -1.82 20.87 -3.72
CA ARG A 320 -1.35 21.11 -2.35
C ARG A 320 -2.48 21.53 -1.41
N GLU A 321 -3.37 22.42 -1.84
CA GLU A 321 -4.56 22.80 -1.07
C GLU A 321 -5.55 21.64 -0.95
N GLN A 322 -5.71 20.84 -2.01
CA GLN A 322 -6.52 19.62 -1.97
C GLN A 322 -6.02 18.65 -0.88
N ALA A 323 -4.70 18.52 -0.69
CA ALA A 323 -4.15 17.68 0.37
C ALA A 323 -4.56 18.14 1.79
N VAL A 324 -4.67 19.46 2.01
CA VAL A 324 -5.16 20.03 3.27
C VAL A 324 -6.63 19.70 3.47
N GLU A 325 -7.45 19.82 2.42
CA GLU A 325 -8.88 19.50 2.47
C GLU A 325 -9.13 18.00 2.71
N GLU A 326 -8.39 17.12 2.04
CA GLU A 326 -8.48 15.67 2.27
C GLU A 326 -8.09 15.29 3.70
N TRP A 327 -7.03 15.90 4.24
CA TRP A 327 -6.64 15.73 5.64
C TRP A 327 -7.72 16.21 6.59
N ARG A 328 -8.33 17.37 6.32
CA ARG A 328 -9.44 17.92 7.11
C ARG A 328 -10.62 16.96 7.13
N GLN A 329 -11.05 16.50 5.95
CA GLN A 329 -12.16 15.55 5.79
C GLN A 329 -11.87 14.20 6.43
N GLY A 330 -10.65 13.68 6.30
CA GLY A 330 -10.22 12.44 6.95
C GLY A 330 -10.32 12.51 8.48
N ASN A 331 -9.87 13.61 9.09
CA ASN A 331 -9.98 13.81 10.53
C ASN A 331 -11.45 14.01 11.00
N LEU A 332 -12.26 14.75 10.24
CA LEU A 332 -13.70 14.89 10.56
C LEU A 332 -14.47 13.58 10.41
N ARG A 333 -14.12 12.73 9.43
CA ARG A 333 -14.65 11.35 9.33
C ARG A 333 -14.22 10.51 10.52
N THR A 334 -12.95 10.58 10.90
CA THR A 334 -12.42 9.88 12.08
C THR A 334 -13.18 10.26 13.35
N LEU A 335 -13.46 11.54 13.55
CA LEU A 335 -14.23 12.04 14.68
C LEU A 335 -15.64 11.43 14.77
N LYS A 336 -16.29 11.16 13.63
CA LYS A 336 -17.61 10.50 13.57
C LYS A 336 -17.56 9.02 13.97
N MET A 337 -16.37 8.41 14.05
CA MET A 337 -16.20 7.01 14.46
C MET A 337 -15.99 6.84 15.96
N ILE A 338 -15.72 7.93 16.67
CA ILE A 338 -15.54 7.96 18.12
C ILE A 338 -16.67 8.75 18.80
N GLY A 339 -16.80 8.62 20.12
CA GLY A 339 -17.83 9.28 20.91
C GLY A 339 -17.28 10.24 21.95
N ALA A 340 -18.18 10.88 22.70
CA ALA A 340 -17.83 11.81 23.77
C ALA A 340 -16.81 11.20 24.75
N GLY A 341 -15.79 12.00 25.12
CA GLY A 341 -14.69 11.60 25.98
C GLY A 341 -13.56 10.80 25.29
N ASP A 342 -13.75 10.30 24.07
CA ASP A 342 -12.66 9.67 23.30
C ASP A 342 -11.69 10.72 22.74
N PHE A 343 -10.56 10.25 22.21
CA PHE A 343 -9.55 11.11 21.61
C PHE A 343 -9.42 10.91 20.09
N LEU A 344 -9.32 12.02 19.37
CA LEU A 344 -8.85 12.08 17.99
C LEU A 344 -7.34 12.36 17.97
N GLY A 345 -6.57 11.51 17.28
CA GLY A 345 -5.13 11.74 17.07
C GLY A 345 -4.87 12.43 15.74
N ILE A 346 -4.21 13.60 15.77
CA ILE A 346 -3.94 14.42 14.58
C ILE A 346 -2.44 14.58 14.36
N LYS A 347 -1.99 14.45 13.11
CA LYS A 347 -0.63 14.83 12.67
C LYS A 347 -0.71 16.01 11.70
N PHE A 348 0.09 17.05 11.90
CA PHE A 348 0.07 18.21 11.03
C PHE A 348 0.70 17.90 9.66
N THR A 349 1.73 17.06 9.61
CA THR A 349 2.32 16.68 8.30
C THR A 349 1.35 15.91 7.41
N GLY A 350 0.30 15.30 7.98
CA GLY A 350 -0.78 14.68 7.21
C GLY A 350 -1.53 15.65 6.29
N ALA A 351 -1.49 16.95 6.57
CA ALA A 351 -2.03 18.01 5.69
C ALA A 351 -1.19 18.24 4.44
N GLY A 352 -0.11 17.48 4.26
CA GLY A 352 0.68 17.45 3.03
C GLY A 352 1.75 18.54 2.96
N PRO A 353 2.24 18.85 1.74
CA PRO A 353 3.45 19.66 1.56
C PRO A 353 3.35 21.08 2.13
N ILE A 354 2.16 21.68 2.21
CA ILE A 354 1.99 23.02 2.83
C ILE A 354 2.38 22.99 4.30
N ALA A 355 1.97 21.95 5.02
CA ALA A 355 2.30 21.78 6.42
C ALA A 355 3.78 21.47 6.59
N VAL A 356 4.31 20.49 5.84
CA VAL A 356 5.71 20.08 5.93
C VAL A 356 6.66 21.26 5.71
N ASP A 357 6.40 22.10 4.70
CA ASP A 357 7.24 23.26 4.41
C ASP A 357 7.20 24.30 5.55
N ALA A 358 6.01 24.61 6.07
CA ALA A 358 5.84 25.58 7.15
C ALA A 358 6.45 25.10 8.48
N LEU A 359 6.27 23.82 8.80
CA LEU A 359 6.87 23.18 9.96
C LEU A 359 8.40 23.15 9.84
N SER A 360 8.94 22.85 8.66
CA SER A 360 10.39 22.83 8.41
C SER A 360 11.04 24.21 8.59
N ARG A 361 10.33 25.28 8.21
CA ARG A 361 10.78 26.67 8.43
C ARG A 361 10.67 27.11 9.89
N GLY A 362 9.94 26.36 10.72
CA GLY A 362 9.67 26.74 12.10
C GLY A 362 8.66 27.88 12.21
N ASP A 363 7.73 28.01 11.25
CA ASP A 363 6.74 29.09 11.24
C ASP A 363 5.91 29.06 12.54
N PRO A 364 5.80 30.17 13.30
CA PRO A 364 5.10 30.17 14.59
C PRO A 364 3.58 30.12 14.46
N VAL A 365 3.04 30.33 13.26
CA VAL A 365 1.61 30.33 12.93
C VAL A 365 1.40 29.46 11.69
N PRO A 366 0.36 28.60 11.67
CA PRO A 366 0.10 27.76 10.51
C PRO A 366 -0.35 28.59 9.30
N PRO A 367 -0.08 28.10 8.06
CA PRO A 367 -0.67 28.64 6.84
C PRO A 367 -2.20 28.74 6.95
N PRO A 368 -2.86 29.74 6.32
CA PRO A 368 -4.28 30.00 6.51
C PRO A 368 -5.21 28.81 6.27
N SER A 369 -4.96 27.99 5.23
CA SER A 369 -5.77 26.81 4.95
C SER A 369 -5.67 25.75 6.05
N ILE A 370 -4.48 25.53 6.59
CA ILE A 370 -4.25 24.63 7.73
C ILE A 370 -4.88 25.21 9.00
N ALA A 371 -4.72 26.51 9.24
CA ALA A 371 -5.27 27.21 10.40
C ALA A 371 -6.80 27.11 10.45
N GLN A 372 -7.46 27.28 9.30
CA GLN A 372 -8.90 27.10 9.15
C GLN A 372 -9.29 25.64 9.38
N ALA A 373 -8.63 24.71 8.70
CA ALA A 373 -8.94 23.28 8.79
C ALA A 373 -8.83 22.75 10.23
N ILE A 374 -7.76 23.08 10.95
CA ILE A 374 -7.58 22.63 12.34
C ILE A 374 -8.56 23.30 13.30
N ALA A 375 -8.94 24.55 13.06
CA ALA A 375 -9.95 25.24 13.87
C ALA A 375 -11.32 24.57 13.72
N GLU A 376 -11.72 24.19 12.51
CA GLU A 376 -12.96 23.45 12.25
C GLU A 376 -12.94 22.08 12.94
N ILE A 377 -11.83 21.34 12.87
CA ILE A 377 -11.68 20.05 13.57
C ILE A 377 -11.79 20.25 15.08
N CYS A 378 -11.13 21.26 15.65
CA CYS A 378 -11.23 21.57 17.09
C CYS A 378 -12.66 21.93 17.50
N GLN A 379 -13.37 22.73 16.69
CA GLN A 379 -14.75 23.12 16.97
C GLN A 379 -15.71 21.93 16.90
N ALA A 380 -15.57 21.06 15.89
CA ALA A 380 -16.34 19.83 15.79
C ALA A 380 -16.06 18.89 16.99
N THR A 381 -14.80 18.74 17.36
CA THR A 381 -14.37 17.92 18.51
C THR A 381 -14.96 18.44 19.82
N ALA A 382 -14.89 19.75 20.04
CA ALA A 382 -15.48 20.41 21.21
C ALA A 382 -17.01 20.24 21.25
N SER A 383 -17.68 20.34 20.10
CA SER A 383 -19.13 20.19 19.99
C SER A 383 -19.61 18.76 20.27
N GLN A 384 -18.80 17.76 19.93
CA GLN A 384 -19.05 16.35 20.25
C GLN A 384 -18.74 16.00 21.72
N ASN A 385 -18.16 16.93 22.49
CA ASN A 385 -17.59 16.68 23.81
C ASN A 385 -16.50 15.58 23.78
N SER A 386 -15.79 15.49 22.66
CA SER A 386 -14.61 14.66 22.47
C SER A 386 -13.34 15.47 22.73
N ARG A 387 -12.19 14.82 22.66
CA ARG A 387 -10.88 15.45 22.83
C ARG A 387 -10.01 15.15 21.62
N LEU A 388 -8.98 15.93 21.42
CA LEU A 388 -7.95 15.65 20.43
C LEU A 388 -6.57 15.91 21.00
N TRP A 389 -5.59 15.26 20.41
CA TRP A 389 -4.20 15.64 20.60
C TRP A 389 -3.52 15.87 19.26
N ILE A 390 -2.52 16.74 19.30
CA ILE A 390 -1.56 16.86 18.22
C ILE A 390 -0.41 15.91 18.54
N ASP A 391 -0.19 14.94 17.65
CA ASP A 391 0.93 14.00 17.75
C ASP A 391 2.24 14.75 17.59
N ALA A 392 3.23 14.34 18.37
CA ALA A 392 4.60 14.76 18.17
C ALA A 392 5.20 14.02 16.97
N GLU A 393 5.96 14.74 16.16
CA GLU A 393 6.55 14.25 14.92
C GLU A 393 8.09 14.34 14.99
N GLN A 394 8.76 14.48 13.84
CA GLN A 394 10.22 14.64 13.78
C GLN A 394 10.65 15.92 14.51
N GLN A 395 11.82 15.88 15.14
CA GLN A 395 12.35 16.97 15.95
C GLN A 395 12.41 18.32 15.23
N VAL A 396 12.65 18.31 13.92
CA VAL A 396 12.69 19.53 13.09
C VAL A 396 11.35 20.27 13.07
N PHE A 397 10.23 19.57 13.21
CA PHE A 397 8.88 20.16 13.19
C PHE A 397 8.39 20.58 14.57
N GLN A 398 8.91 19.96 15.63
CA GLN A 398 8.38 20.09 16.99
C GLN A 398 8.24 21.52 17.51
N PRO A 399 9.17 22.47 17.26
CA PRO A 399 8.98 23.85 17.69
C PRO A 399 7.73 24.53 17.12
N ALA A 400 7.43 24.29 15.83
CA ALA A 400 6.24 24.84 15.18
C ALA A 400 4.97 24.10 15.64
N ILE A 401 5.01 22.77 15.75
CA ILE A 401 3.91 21.96 16.28
C ILE A 401 3.53 22.42 17.69
N ASP A 402 4.51 22.64 18.57
CA ASP A 402 4.30 23.16 19.93
C ASP A 402 3.62 24.53 19.89
N ALA A 403 4.15 25.47 19.09
CA ALA A 403 3.62 26.82 18.98
C ALA A 403 2.16 26.82 18.50
N TRP A 404 1.86 26.05 17.46
CA TRP A 404 0.50 25.94 16.90
C TRP A 404 -0.44 25.30 17.92
N THR A 405 -0.01 24.22 18.58
CA THR A 405 -0.84 23.50 19.55
C THR A 405 -1.13 24.34 20.80
N ILE A 406 -0.17 25.15 21.27
CA ILE A 406 -0.40 26.09 22.37
C ILE A 406 -1.46 27.13 21.99
N ASP A 407 -1.42 27.67 20.75
CA ASP A 407 -2.47 28.57 20.27
C ASP A 407 -3.84 27.89 20.26
N LEU A 408 -3.92 26.62 19.83
CA LEU A 408 -5.17 25.85 19.93
C LEU A 408 -5.64 25.72 21.38
N MET A 409 -4.75 25.39 22.33
CA MET A 409 -5.12 25.28 23.75
C MET A 409 -5.59 26.62 24.33
N ARG A 410 -4.96 27.75 23.97
CA ARG A 410 -5.40 29.10 24.37
C ARG A 410 -6.84 29.39 23.96
N ARG A 411 -7.26 28.89 22.79
CA ARG A 411 -8.59 29.11 22.22
C ARG A 411 -9.63 28.13 22.77
N PHE A 412 -9.28 26.85 22.86
CA PHE A 412 -10.26 25.78 23.12
C PHE A 412 -10.22 25.19 24.55
N ASN A 413 -9.14 25.38 25.32
CA ASN A 413 -9.03 24.87 26.70
C ASN A 413 -9.33 25.96 27.74
N ARG A 414 -10.55 26.48 27.72
CA ARG A 414 -11.01 27.56 28.59
C ARG A 414 -12.16 27.12 29.49
N ASN A 415 -12.31 27.81 30.63
CA ASN A 415 -13.44 27.64 31.55
C ASN A 415 -13.62 26.19 32.01
N GLY A 416 -12.52 25.50 32.33
CA GLY A 416 -12.51 24.11 32.77
C GLY A 416 -12.78 23.07 31.67
N LYS A 417 -13.06 23.48 30.43
CA LYS A 417 -13.12 22.58 29.27
C LYS A 417 -11.70 22.28 28.79
N ILE A 418 -11.49 21.02 28.40
CA ILE A 418 -10.26 20.59 27.75
C ILE A 418 -10.60 19.87 26.45
N VAL A 419 -10.07 20.38 25.35
CA VAL A 419 -10.31 19.86 24.01
C VAL A 419 -8.98 19.40 23.40
N VAL A 420 -7.92 20.18 23.58
CA VAL A 420 -6.64 19.98 22.88
C VAL A 420 -5.54 19.57 23.85
N TYR A 421 -4.75 18.59 23.46
CA TYR A 421 -3.55 18.14 24.16
C TYR A 421 -2.33 18.26 23.25
N ASN A 422 -1.19 18.61 23.84
CA ASN A 422 0.09 18.57 23.16
C ASN A 422 0.87 17.30 23.52
N THR A 423 1.59 16.71 22.57
CA THR A 423 2.40 15.52 22.79
C THR A 423 3.85 15.88 23.09
N ILE A 424 4.38 15.40 24.21
CA ILE A 424 5.76 15.62 24.65
C ILE A 424 6.56 14.31 24.56
N GLN A 425 7.76 14.36 23.98
CA GLN A 425 8.63 13.21 23.75
C GLN A 425 9.78 13.16 24.78
N ALA A 426 9.67 12.36 25.82
CA ALA A 426 10.62 12.31 26.94
C ALA A 426 12.05 11.87 26.56
N TYR A 427 12.27 11.29 25.37
CA TYR A 427 13.61 10.96 24.88
C TYR A 427 14.48 12.18 24.54
N LEU A 428 13.89 13.38 24.38
CA LEU A 428 14.64 14.60 24.11
C LEU A 428 15.17 15.17 25.41
N LYS A 429 16.45 15.57 25.41
CA LYS A 429 17.11 16.20 26.57
C LYS A 429 16.41 17.51 27.01
N SER A 430 15.64 18.14 26.12
CA SER A 430 14.91 19.39 26.39
C SER A 430 13.50 19.20 26.96
N SER A 431 12.99 17.98 27.09
CA SER A 431 11.56 17.74 27.37
C SER A 431 11.09 18.30 28.70
N THR A 432 11.89 18.18 29.77
CA THR A 432 11.56 18.76 31.07
C THR A 432 11.43 20.29 31.00
N GLN A 433 12.37 20.95 30.32
CA GLN A 433 12.33 22.40 30.12
C GLN A 433 11.13 22.82 29.27
N ASN A 434 10.75 22.00 28.28
CA ASN A 434 9.58 22.27 27.45
C ASN A 434 8.27 22.18 28.25
N VAL A 435 8.13 21.16 29.11
CA VAL A 435 6.98 21.04 30.03
C VAL A 435 6.90 22.23 30.98
N GLN A 436 8.04 22.64 31.56
CA GLN A 436 8.12 23.82 32.41
C GLN A 436 7.64 25.09 31.69
N ARG A 437 8.11 25.32 30.45
CA ARG A 437 7.66 26.46 29.62
C ARG A 437 6.15 26.44 29.43
N HIS A 438 5.56 25.29 29.13
CA HIS A 438 4.11 25.17 28.93
C HIS A 438 3.33 25.42 30.22
N LEU A 439 3.82 24.94 31.37
CA LEU A 439 3.22 25.22 32.67
C LEU A 439 3.22 26.72 33.00
N CYS A 440 4.36 27.41 32.79
CA CYS A 440 4.44 28.86 33.04
C CYS A 440 3.48 29.65 32.14
N LEU A 441 3.35 29.27 30.87
CA LEU A 441 2.40 29.91 29.95
C LEU A 441 0.95 29.67 30.37
N ALA A 442 0.58 28.43 30.70
CA ALA A 442 -0.76 28.07 31.15
C ALA A 442 -1.15 28.81 32.43
N GLN A 443 -0.22 28.91 33.38
CA GLN A 443 -0.40 29.64 34.63
C GLN A 443 -0.59 31.14 34.39
N LYS A 444 0.27 31.75 33.56
CA LYS A 444 0.21 33.19 33.26
C LYS A 444 -1.06 33.57 32.52
N GLU A 445 -1.54 32.72 31.62
CA GLU A 445 -2.62 33.05 30.68
C GLU A 445 -3.99 32.43 31.04
N GLY A 446 -4.03 31.53 32.02
CA GLY A 446 -5.27 30.97 32.58
C GLY A 446 -6.03 30.01 31.67
N TRP A 447 -5.33 29.16 30.91
CA TRP A 447 -5.92 28.05 30.14
C TRP A 447 -5.47 26.69 30.68
N THR A 448 -6.26 25.64 30.45
CA THR A 448 -5.95 24.29 30.95
C THR A 448 -4.93 23.61 30.04
N LEU A 449 -3.82 23.12 30.59
CA LEU A 449 -2.76 22.45 29.86
C LEU A 449 -3.05 20.95 29.71
N GLY A 450 -3.18 20.48 28.46
CA GLY A 450 -3.28 19.06 28.13
C GLY A 450 -1.93 18.51 27.69
N ILE A 451 -1.42 17.50 28.37
CA ILE A 451 -0.16 16.83 28.01
C ILE A 451 -0.42 15.36 27.72
N LYS A 452 -0.02 14.90 26.54
CA LYS A 452 0.23 13.48 26.25
C LYS A 452 1.73 13.23 26.35
N LEU A 453 2.16 12.41 27.30
CA LEU A 453 3.57 12.09 27.47
C LEU A 453 3.90 10.74 26.85
N VAL A 454 4.83 10.74 25.91
CA VAL A 454 5.41 9.55 25.25
C VAL A 454 6.93 9.53 25.47
N ARG A 455 7.58 8.40 25.22
CA ARG A 455 9.05 8.38 25.10
C ARG A 455 9.49 9.07 23.80
N GLY A 456 8.97 8.60 22.67
CA GLY A 456 9.30 9.10 21.33
C GLY A 456 9.21 7.97 20.30
N ALA A 457 9.05 8.32 19.02
CA ALA A 457 8.88 7.36 17.93
C ALA A 457 9.81 7.60 16.72
N TYR A 458 10.63 8.66 16.75
CA TYR A 458 11.44 9.11 15.61
C TYR A 458 12.95 8.98 15.87
N ILE A 459 13.36 8.14 16.84
CA ILE A 459 14.76 8.04 17.31
C ILE A 459 15.77 7.74 16.19
N ALA A 460 15.37 7.00 15.17
CA ALA A 460 16.22 6.63 14.03
C ALA A 460 16.46 7.78 13.04
N HIS A 461 15.60 8.81 13.05
CA HIS A 461 15.63 9.92 12.08
C HIS A 461 15.96 11.27 12.73
N ASP A 462 15.82 11.37 14.05
CA ASP A 462 16.10 12.58 14.81
C ASP A 462 17.60 12.78 15.11
N ILE A 463 17.98 14.02 15.40
CA ILE A 463 19.37 14.39 15.67
C ILE A 463 19.81 13.75 16.99
N ARG A 464 20.67 12.73 16.90
CA ARG A 464 21.07 11.87 18.03
C ARG A 464 21.59 12.62 19.25
N SER A 465 22.34 13.71 19.05
CA SER A 465 22.94 14.50 20.15
C SER A 465 21.92 15.19 21.06
N ARG A 466 20.69 15.39 20.56
CA ARG A 466 19.58 16.00 21.31
C ARG A 466 18.71 14.98 22.05
N ILE A 467 18.94 13.69 21.82
CA ILE A 467 18.27 12.57 22.47
C ILE A 467 19.13 12.09 23.64
N HIS A 468 18.51 11.64 24.75
CA HIS A 468 19.21 11.00 25.87
C HIS A 468 20.16 9.89 25.41
N ASP A 469 21.28 9.71 26.11
CA ASP A 469 22.36 8.85 25.64
C ASP A 469 22.00 7.37 25.85
N THR A 470 21.18 7.08 26.86
CA THR A 470 20.70 5.73 27.16
C THR A 470 19.17 5.63 27.26
N LYS A 471 18.64 4.41 27.10
CA LYS A 471 17.22 4.14 27.37
C LYS A 471 16.86 4.43 28.83
N ALA A 472 17.74 4.09 29.77
CA ALA A 472 17.53 4.34 31.20
C ALA A 472 17.37 5.85 31.49
N GLU A 473 18.15 6.71 30.84
CA GLU A 473 17.97 8.17 30.94
C GLU A 473 16.63 8.64 30.37
N THR A 474 16.18 8.06 29.25
CA THR A 474 14.85 8.34 28.69
C THR A 474 13.75 7.91 29.66
N ASP A 475 13.90 6.75 30.29
CA ASP A 475 12.97 6.24 31.30
C ASP A 475 12.94 7.16 32.54
N ASN A 476 14.10 7.59 33.02
CA ASN A 476 14.21 8.52 34.14
C ASN A 476 13.58 9.88 33.82
N SER A 477 13.81 10.42 32.62
CA SER A 477 13.18 11.65 32.14
C SER A 477 11.66 11.52 32.09
N TYR A 478 11.16 10.41 31.55
CA TYR A 478 9.72 10.11 31.48
C TYR A 478 9.09 10.03 32.87
N ASP A 479 9.64 9.19 33.75
CA ASP A 479 9.13 8.96 35.11
C ASP A 479 9.20 10.26 35.94
N TYR A 480 10.27 11.04 35.82
CA TYR A 480 10.43 12.33 36.48
C TYR A 480 9.34 13.33 36.07
N ILE A 481 9.04 13.44 34.77
CA ILE A 481 7.98 14.35 34.29
C ILE A 481 6.63 13.93 34.86
N VAL A 482 6.31 12.63 34.84
CA VAL A 482 5.04 12.12 35.39
C VAL A 482 4.95 12.40 36.89
N GLU A 483 5.98 12.06 37.66
CA GLU A 483 6.00 12.28 39.11
C GLU A 483 5.86 13.76 39.46
N SER A 484 6.61 14.62 38.77
CA SER A 484 6.60 16.07 39.02
C SER A 484 5.25 16.70 38.70
N LEU A 485 4.56 16.24 37.64
CA LEU A 485 3.21 16.70 37.29
C LEU A 485 2.17 16.20 38.32
N LEU A 486 2.19 14.91 38.67
CA LEU A 486 1.24 14.33 39.64
C LEU A 486 1.42 14.89 41.04
N SER A 487 2.66 15.20 41.43
CA SER A 487 2.99 15.80 42.71
C SER A 487 2.82 17.32 42.75
N ARG A 488 2.60 17.95 41.59
CA ARG A 488 2.54 19.41 41.38
C ARG A 488 3.85 20.11 41.81
N LYS A 489 4.99 19.44 41.62
CA LYS A 489 6.35 19.91 41.97
C LYS A 489 7.19 20.15 40.72
N PHE A 490 6.79 21.10 39.88
CA PHE A 490 7.64 21.64 38.83
C PHE A 490 8.18 23.00 39.25
N PRO A 491 9.45 23.34 38.95
CA PRO A 491 9.95 24.69 39.14
C PRO A 491 9.15 25.65 38.24
N LEU A 492 8.42 26.60 38.84
CA LEU A 492 7.71 27.65 38.11
C LEU A 492 8.47 28.96 38.34
N ASP A 493 9.12 29.48 37.29
CA ASP A 493 9.79 30.78 37.34
C ASP A 493 8.75 31.88 37.18
N ILE A 494 8.17 32.33 38.29
CA ILE A 494 7.44 33.60 38.33
C ILE A 494 7.79 34.29 39.64
N GLY A 495 8.23 35.54 39.52
CA GLY A 495 8.68 36.40 40.62
C GLY A 495 7.75 36.34 41.83
N SER A 496 8.40 36.34 43.00
CA SER A 496 7.80 36.65 44.31
C SER A 496 6.75 37.73 44.16
N ASP A 497 5.49 37.42 44.49
CA ASP A 497 4.64 38.28 45.33
C ASP A 497 3.17 37.85 45.43
N ASN A 498 2.74 36.75 44.80
CA ASN A 498 1.45 36.14 45.14
C ASN A 498 1.55 34.62 44.98
N GLY A 499 1.28 33.85 46.04
CA GLY A 499 1.47 32.40 46.12
C GLY A 499 1.19 31.68 44.81
N SER A 500 2.24 31.10 44.21
CA SER A 500 2.17 30.53 42.87
C SER A 500 1.26 29.29 42.85
N VAL A 501 0.06 29.46 42.31
CA VAL A 501 -0.90 28.35 42.15
C VAL A 501 -0.48 27.51 40.95
N PHE A 502 -0.29 26.21 41.16
CA PHE A 502 -0.01 25.25 40.08
C PHE A 502 -1.16 25.30 39.05
N PRO A 503 -0.88 25.44 37.74
CA PRO A 503 -1.92 25.62 36.73
C PRO A 503 -2.83 24.38 36.62
N ASP A 504 -3.99 24.56 35.98
CA ASP A 504 -4.87 23.43 35.68
C ASP A 504 -4.26 22.55 34.58
N VAL A 505 -3.97 21.29 34.89
CA VAL A 505 -3.27 20.35 33.98
C VAL A 505 -4.03 19.03 33.87
N ARG A 506 -4.06 18.43 32.68
CA ARG A 506 -4.49 17.04 32.46
C ARG A 506 -3.33 16.26 31.84
N LEU A 507 -3.04 15.10 32.40
CA LEU A 507 -1.95 14.23 31.94
C LEU A 507 -2.50 12.96 31.32
N PHE A 508 -2.01 12.63 30.13
CA PHE A 508 -2.18 11.35 29.49
C PHE A 508 -0.83 10.61 29.44
N VAL A 509 -0.72 9.49 30.14
CA VAL A 509 0.47 8.63 30.21
C VAL A 509 0.38 7.58 29.10
N ALA A 510 1.13 7.79 28.02
CA ALA A 510 1.22 6.84 26.90
C ALA A 510 2.51 6.03 26.99
N SER A 511 2.42 4.78 27.45
CA SER A 511 3.59 3.91 27.67
C SER A 511 3.22 2.42 27.66
N HIS A 512 4.07 1.62 27.02
CA HIS A 512 4.07 0.15 27.09
C HIS A 512 5.00 -0.41 28.18
N ASN A 513 5.77 0.46 28.86
CA ASN A 513 6.60 0.03 29.99
C ASN A 513 5.72 -0.13 31.23
N ALA A 514 5.50 -1.38 31.64
CA ALA A 514 4.69 -1.75 32.79
C ALA A 514 5.17 -1.10 34.09
N GLU A 515 6.48 -0.94 34.28
CA GLU A 515 7.05 -0.31 35.48
C GLU A 515 6.66 1.17 35.57
N SER A 516 6.89 1.95 34.51
CA SER A 516 6.49 3.37 34.45
C SER A 516 4.99 3.54 34.66
N VAL A 517 4.18 2.66 34.05
CA VAL A 517 2.71 2.69 34.17
C VAL A 517 2.26 2.39 35.60
N ARG A 518 2.81 1.35 36.24
CA ARG A 518 2.51 1.02 37.64
C ARG A 518 2.96 2.12 38.60
N LYS A 519 4.13 2.72 38.38
CA LYS A 519 4.61 3.88 39.17
C LYS A 519 3.62 5.04 39.10
N ALA A 520 3.20 5.42 37.88
CA ALA A 520 2.25 6.51 37.66
C ALA A 520 0.88 6.23 38.35
N SER A 521 0.32 5.05 38.12
CA SER A 521 -0.97 4.63 38.69
C SER A 521 -0.93 4.57 40.21
N THR A 522 0.12 3.97 40.77
CA THR A 522 0.32 3.85 42.23
C THR A 522 0.47 5.22 42.87
N LEU A 523 1.30 6.10 42.32
CA LEU A 523 1.50 7.45 42.84
C LEU A 523 0.17 8.22 42.85
N TYR A 524 -0.58 8.19 41.74
CA TYR A 524 -1.87 8.86 41.65
C TYR A 524 -2.84 8.36 42.73
N ARG A 525 -3.03 7.03 42.84
CA ARG A 525 -3.93 6.44 43.84
C ARG A 525 -3.50 6.74 45.28
N GLN A 526 -2.20 6.68 45.57
CA GLN A 526 -1.67 7.01 46.90
C GLN A 526 -1.93 8.47 47.27
N ARG A 527 -1.78 9.41 46.32
CA ARG A 527 -2.06 10.83 46.57
C ARG A 527 -3.53 11.07 46.84
N ILE A 528 -4.42 10.48 46.03
CA ILE A 528 -5.88 10.53 46.25
C ILE A 528 -6.24 9.96 47.62
N HIS A 529 -5.73 8.77 47.96
CA HIS A 529 -6.00 8.12 49.25
C HIS A 529 -5.51 8.95 50.45
N LYS A 530 -4.37 9.64 50.31
CA LYS A 530 -3.81 10.53 51.33
C LYS A 530 -4.41 11.94 51.33
N GLY A 531 -5.39 12.24 50.47
CA GLY A 531 -5.96 13.58 50.33
C GLY A 531 -4.97 14.64 49.82
N GLN A 532 -3.89 14.23 49.15
CA GLN A 532 -2.87 15.13 48.63
C GLN A 532 -3.27 15.71 47.27
N PRO A 533 -2.97 17.00 46.98
CA PRO A 533 -3.27 17.61 45.69
C PRO A 533 -2.62 16.84 44.53
N THR A 534 -3.38 16.50 43.49
CA THR A 534 -2.86 15.86 42.28
C THR A 534 -3.64 16.30 41.05
N ILE A 535 -3.18 15.94 39.86
CA ILE A 535 -3.86 16.28 38.60
C ILE A 535 -4.59 15.04 38.04
N PRO A 536 -5.67 15.19 37.26
CA PRO A 536 -6.30 14.06 36.60
C PRO A 536 -5.34 13.37 35.63
N VAL A 537 -5.33 12.03 35.68
CA VAL A 537 -4.47 11.20 34.84
C VAL A 537 -5.29 10.15 34.10
N GLU A 538 -4.96 9.98 32.83
CA GLU A 538 -5.42 8.89 31.98
C GLU A 538 -4.22 8.14 31.43
N ILE A 539 -4.39 6.86 31.14
CA ILE A 539 -3.31 5.97 30.73
C ILE A 539 -3.76 5.22 29.49
N GLY A 540 -2.86 5.06 28.52
CA GLY A 540 -3.19 4.28 27.33
C GLY A 540 -2.00 3.63 26.66
N GLN A 541 -2.32 2.60 25.90
CA GLN A 541 -1.38 1.81 25.11
C GLN A 541 -1.91 1.70 23.68
N LEU A 542 -1.02 1.50 22.70
CA LEU A 542 -1.41 1.02 21.37
C LEU A 542 -2.14 -0.33 21.48
N GLN A 543 -3.15 -0.51 20.64
CA GLN A 543 -3.86 -1.79 20.52
C GLN A 543 -2.92 -2.87 19.97
N GLY A 544 -2.97 -4.08 20.54
CA GLY A 544 -2.11 -5.20 20.14
C GLY A 544 -0.69 -5.11 20.70
N MET A 545 -0.42 -4.16 21.60
CA MET A 545 0.88 -3.96 22.22
C MET A 545 0.74 -3.76 23.73
N ALA A 546 1.44 -4.60 24.50
CA ALA A 546 1.42 -4.61 25.95
C ALA A 546 -0.01 -4.67 26.53
N ASP A 547 -0.87 -5.52 25.96
CA ASP A 547 -2.27 -5.67 26.38
C ASP A 547 -2.38 -6.15 27.83
N GLU A 548 -1.39 -6.90 28.32
CA GLU A 548 -1.28 -7.31 29.72
C GLU A 548 -1.23 -6.12 30.69
N VAL A 549 -0.57 -5.01 30.31
CA VAL A 549 -0.50 -3.79 31.12
C VAL A 549 -1.86 -3.12 31.22
N SER A 550 -2.56 -3.03 30.09
CA SER A 550 -3.91 -2.47 30.04
C SER A 550 -4.90 -3.31 30.85
N CYS A 551 -4.85 -4.64 30.69
CA CYS A 551 -5.72 -5.58 31.39
C CYS A 551 -5.46 -5.59 32.91
N GLU A 552 -4.20 -5.48 33.33
CA GLU A 552 -3.84 -5.34 34.76
C GLU A 552 -4.48 -4.09 35.36
N LEU A 553 -4.38 -2.93 34.69
CA LEU A 553 -5.02 -1.69 35.14
C LEU A 553 -6.55 -1.81 35.22
N LEU A 554 -7.19 -2.47 34.26
CA LEU A 554 -8.63 -2.73 34.28
C LEU A 554 -9.03 -3.64 35.44
N ALA A 555 -8.27 -4.71 35.67
CA ALA A 555 -8.50 -5.63 36.78
C ALA A 555 -8.37 -4.93 38.14
N GLU A 556 -7.31 -4.12 38.33
CA GLU A 556 -7.15 -3.27 39.52
C GLU A 556 -8.29 -2.27 39.67
N ASN A 557 -8.76 -1.69 38.57
CA ASN A 557 -9.87 -0.75 38.61
C ASN A 557 -11.19 -1.45 38.99
N ASN A 558 -11.36 -2.74 38.69
CA ASN A 558 -12.55 -3.52 38.99
C ASN A 558 -12.51 -4.20 40.37
N SER A 559 -11.33 -4.49 40.93
CA SER A 559 -11.18 -5.26 42.17
C SER A 559 -11.36 -4.46 43.47
N GLY A 560 -11.43 -3.13 43.40
CA GLY A 560 -11.59 -2.27 44.58
C GLY A 560 -13.05 -1.83 44.83
N GLN A 561 -13.59 -2.16 46.01
CA GLN A 561 -14.78 -1.53 46.59
C GLN A 561 -14.43 -0.12 47.09
N SER A 562 -14.43 0.90 46.21
CA SER A 562 -14.41 2.31 46.66
C SER A 562 -14.73 3.28 45.53
N GLU A 563 -15.47 4.35 45.87
CA GLU A 563 -15.77 5.54 45.04
C GLU A 563 -14.54 6.42 44.75
N THR A 564 -13.32 5.99 45.14
CA THR A 564 -12.09 6.76 44.91
C THR A 564 -11.78 6.91 43.41
N PRO A 565 -11.43 8.12 42.93
CA PRO A 565 -11.03 8.36 41.54
C PRO A 565 -9.90 7.43 41.06
N LYS A 566 -10.09 6.82 39.89
CA LYS A 566 -9.12 5.88 39.27
C LYS A 566 -8.63 6.43 37.92
N PRO A 567 -7.40 6.10 37.49
CA PRO A 567 -6.94 6.46 36.15
C PRO A 567 -7.84 5.85 35.08
N GLY A 568 -8.26 6.66 34.10
CA GLY A 568 -8.97 6.16 32.93
C GLY A 568 -8.01 5.35 32.05
N VAL A 569 -8.43 4.16 31.60
CA VAL A 569 -7.64 3.28 30.74
C VAL A 569 -8.17 3.35 29.32
N PHE A 570 -7.29 3.58 28.35
CA PHE A 570 -7.63 3.75 26.93
C PHE A 570 -6.76 2.88 26.02
N LYS A 571 -7.28 2.58 24.82
CA LYS A 571 -6.50 1.98 23.73
C LYS A 571 -6.39 2.91 22.54
N CYS A 572 -5.19 2.99 21.97
CA CYS A 572 -4.89 3.78 20.79
C CYS A 572 -4.90 2.89 19.54
N LEU A 573 -5.75 3.28 18.59
CA LEU A 573 -5.99 2.65 17.30
C LEU A 573 -5.56 3.61 16.19
N ALA A 574 -5.12 3.07 15.06
CA ALA A 574 -4.90 3.82 13.84
C ALA A 574 -5.73 3.19 12.73
N TRP A 575 -6.24 4.03 11.82
CA TRP A 575 -6.98 3.59 10.65
C TRP A 575 -6.61 4.44 9.43
N GLY A 576 -6.81 3.86 8.25
CA GLY A 576 -6.47 4.44 6.96
C GLY A 576 -6.39 3.36 5.90
N THR A 577 -6.08 3.74 4.67
CA THR A 577 -5.68 2.81 3.61
C THR A 577 -4.34 2.17 3.95
N THR A 578 -4.00 1.04 3.32
CA THR A 578 -2.68 0.40 3.49
C THR A 578 -1.51 1.36 3.23
N GLU A 579 -1.65 2.23 2.22
CA GLU A 579 -0.65 3.25 1.89
C GLU A 579 -0.50 4.28 3.02
N GLU A 580 -1.61 4.80 3.54
CA GLU A 580 -1.61 5.76 4.65
C GLU A 580 -1.08 5.14 5.95
N CYS A 581 -1.30 3.84 6.16
CA CYS A 581 -0.82 3.13 7.33
C CYS A 581 0.64 2.67 7.24
N LEU A 582 1.28 2.72 6.07
CA LEU A 582 2.61 2.12 5.84
C LEU A 582 3.66 2.61 6.85
N HIS A 583 3.78 3.93 7.03
CA HIS A 583 4.76 4.51 7.94
C HIS A 583 4.43 4.27 9.43
N PHE A 584 3.14 4.22 9.78
CA PHE A 584 2.70 3.79 11.10
C PHE A 584 3.13 2.33 11.36
N LEU A 585 2.86 1.41 10.42
CA LEU A 585 3.22 -0.01 10.51
C LEU A 585 4.73 -0.21 10.61
N LEU A 586 5.53 0.50 9.80
CA LEU A 586 6.99 0.42 9.84
C LEU A 586 7.54 0.81 11.23
N ARG A 587 7.04 1.89 11.83
CA ARG A 587 7.46 2.27 13.19
C ARG A 587 7.06 1.24 14.23
N ARG A 588 5.91 0.58 14.07
CA ARG A 588 5.49 -0.53 14.96
C ARG A 588 6.40 -1.74 14.83
N ALA A 589 6.83 -2.09 13.61
CA ALA A 589 7.81 -3.16 13.40
C ALA A 589 9.15 -2.86 14.10
N ILE A 590 9.68 -1.64 13.94
CA ILE A 590 10.93 -1.21 14.61
C ILE A 590 10.78 -1.21 16.14
N GLU A 591 9.68 -0.69 16.67
CA GLU A 591 9.39 -0.70 18.11
C GLU A 591 9.25 -2.15 18.65
N ASN A 592 8.69 -3.05 17.84
CA ASN A 592 8.55 -4.46 18.14
C ASN A 592 9.82 -5.30 17.95
N LYS A 593 10.84 -4.79 17.26
CA LYS A 593 12.18 -5.41 17.25
C LYS A 593 12.78 -5.50 18.66
N SER A 594 12.43 -4.55 19.54
CA SER A 594 12.73 -4.61 20.99
C SER A 594 11.70 -5.41 21.81
N ALA A 595 10.59 -5.86 21.20
CA ALA A 595 9.53 -6.65 21.84
C ALA A 595 9.80 -8.16 21.85
N MET A 596 10.84 -8.66 21.18
CA MET A 596 11.22 -10.08 21.30
C MET A 596 11.48 -10.48 22.77
N GLU A 597 11.93 -9.54 23.61
CA GLU A 597 12.04 -9.74 25.06
C GLU A 597 10.66 -9.73 25.77
N ARG A 598 9.74 -8.83 25.38
CA ARG A 598 8.37 -8.70 25.93
C ARG A 598 7.42 -9.82 25.52
N THR A 599 7.69 -10.49 24.40
CA THR A 599 6.85 -11.58 23.87
C THR A 599 6.83 -12.78 24.82
N LYS A 600 7.93 -13.03 25.56
CA LYS A 600 7.97 -14.04 26.62
C LYS A 600 7.04 -13.68 27.79
N ASP A 601 7.09 -12.44 28.26
CA ASP A 601 6.26 -11.99 29.39
C ASP A 601 4.77 -11.96 29.01
N THR A 602 4.45 -11.52 27.80
CA THR A 602 3.09 -11.53 27.24
C THR A 602 2.56 -12.96 27.13
N ALA A 603 3.37 -13.89 26.60
CA ALA A 603 2.99 -15.31 26.51
C ALA A 603 2.78 -15.94 27.90
N LEU A 604 3.62 -15.60 28.88
CA LEU A 604 3.45 -16.06 30.27
C LEU A 604 2.20 -15.47 30.93
N ALA A 605 1.87 -14.21 30.68
CA ALA A 605 0.66 -13.55 31.18
C ALA A 605 -0.61 -14.15 30.55
N MET A 606 -0.63 -14.31 29.22
CA MET A 606 -1.72 -14.96 28.50
C MET A 606 -1.92 -16.41 28.94
N ARG A 607 -0.82 -17.15 29.16
CA ARG A 607 -0.88 -18.51 29.72
C ARG A 607 -1.51 -18.48 31.12
N ARG A 608 -1.06 -17.62 32.03
CA ARG A 608 -1.65 -17.51 33.38
C ARG A 608 -3.15 -17.18 33.34
N GLU A 609 -3.57 -16.28 32.47
CA GLU A 609 -4.98 -15.93 32.31
C GLU A 609 -5.80 -17.08 31.70
N ALA A 610 -5.24 -17.81 30.72
CA ALA A 610 -5.88 -19.01 30.18
C ALA A 610 -6.04 -20.10 31.24
N TRP A 611 -5.01 -20.33 32.07
CA TRP A 611 -5.06 -21.25 33.21
C TRP A 611 -6.15 -20.83 34.22
N ARG A 612 -6.23 -19.54 34.56
CA ARG A 612 -7.26 -19.00 35.45
C ARG A 612 -8.69 -19.22 34.92
N ARG A 613 -8.90 -19.10 33.60
CA ARG A 613 -10.22 -19.27 32.97
C ARG A 613 -10.60 -20.73 32.71
N LEU A 614 -9.62 -21.60 32.45
CA LEU A 614 -9.84 -23.00 32.10
C LEU A 614 -9.80 -23.94 33.32
N GLY A 615 -9.42 -23.45 34.51
CA GLY A 615 -9.59 -24.15 35.78
C GLY A 615 -8.75 -25.41 35.93
N TRP A 616 -7.47 -25.37 35.55
CA TRP A 616 -6.51 -26.45 35.78
C TRP A 616 -5.65 -26.20 37.02
#